data_AF-A0A822AYC7-F1
#
_entry.id   AF-A0A822AYC7-F1
#
_cell.length_a   1.000
_cell.length_b   1.000
_cell.length_c   1.000
_cell.angle_alpha   90.00
_cell.angle_beta   90.00
_cell.angle_gamma   90.00
#
_symmetry.space_group_name_H-M   'P 1'
#
loop_
_entity.id
_entity.type
_entity.pdbx_description
1 polymer ?
#
loop_
_entity_poly.entity_id
_entity_poly.type
_entity_poly.pdbx_seq_one_letter_code
_entity_poly.pdbx_strand_id
1 'polypeptide(L)'
;SLEEFFFENSLQVQITPTKPATLQDECQTLTPELSDPNYKSLQFSIESTQFVQNKTISNLSKCTLQLKPIEFLEFGSFRSGHRLQWWNLLSALETDSLSMDEESVAVLITHALLQNGPFAADGKALMYSWCPESHQQLLENHFVDELIVRLERHLKDFESNWQNELVLIILTVVAIRIFTICNSTRKQRTTDLVLKCRNTGERWIQLILKSIHNPSSSDSNKT
;
A
#
# COMPACT_ATOMS: atom_id res chain seq x y z
N SER A 1 34.14 -18.91 29.30
CA SER A 1 34.36 -19.07 27.85
C SER A 1 33.11 -19.67 27.28
N LEU A 2 32.57 -19.10 26.21
CA LEU A 2 31.19 -19.28 25.72
C LEU A 2 31.07 -20.49 24.77
N GLU A 3 31.70 -21.61 25.11
CA GLU A 3 31.87 -22.77 24.21
C GLU A 3 31.19 -24.07 24.69
N GLU A 4 30.41 -24.05 25.78
CA GLU A 4 29.75 -25.26 26.31
C GLU A 4 28.21 -25.17 26.33
N PHE A 5 27.59 -24.54 25.33
CA PHE A 5 26.11 -24.49 25.22
C PHE A 5 25.54 -25.15 23.96
N PHE A 6 26.29 -26.03 23.30
CA PHE A 6 25.75 -26.86 22.23
C PHE A 6 25.98 -28.33 22.53
N PHE A 7 25.03 -28.93 23.25
CA PHE A 7 24.89 -30.39 23.30
C PHE A 7 23.55 -30.79 22.71
N GLU A 8 23.66 -31.38 21.52
CA GLU A 8 22.86 -32.46 20.92
C GLU A 8 21.39 -32.62 21.33
N ASN A 9 20.49 -32.17 20.46
CA ASN A 9 19.22 -32.85 20.22
C ASN A 9 19.17 -33.31 18.76
N SER A 10 19.66 -34.53 18.55
CA SER A 10 19.73 -35.21 17.26
C SER A 10 18.34 -35.64 16.78
N LEU A 11 17.55 -34.70 16.28
CA LEU A 11 16.55 -34.99 15.25
C LEU A 11 17.23 -34.75 13.90
N GLN A 12 17.72 -35.83 13.28
CA GLN A 12 18.15 -35.78 11.88
C GLN A 12 16.91 -35.56 11.01
N VAL A 13 16.56 -34.29 10.78
CA VAL A 13 15.67 -33.92 9.70
C VAL A 13 16.47 -34.15 8.42
N GLN A 14 16.13 -35.21 7.67
CA GLN A 14 16.60 -35.34 6.30
C GLN A 14 15.94 -34.22 5.48
N ILE A 15 16.62 -33.08 5.40
CA ILE A 15 16.28 -32.04 4.44
C ILE A 15 16.66 -32.63 3.09
N THR A 16 15.67 -33.18 2.38
CA THR A 16 15.82 -33.47 0.95
C THR A 16 16.29 -32.17 0.30
N PRO A 17 17.31 -32.19 -0.58
CA PRO A 17 17.75 -30.97 -1.24
C PRO A 17 16.63 -30.49 -2.14
N THR A 18 15.74 -29.66 -1.60
CA THR A 18 14.86 -28.82 -2.38
C THR A 18 15.77 -27.93 -3.19
N LYS A 19 15.62 -28.00 -4.52
CA LYS A 19 16.24 -27.05 -5.43
C LYS A 19 16.03 -25.66 -4.81
N PRO A 20 17.08 -24.86 -4.59
CA PRO A 20 16.89 -23.53 -4.03
C PRO A 20 15.91 -22.81 -4.94
N ALA A 21 14.75 -22.43 -4.39
CA ALA A 21 13.82 -21.60 -5.11
C ALA A 21 14.60 -20.36 -5.55
N THR A 22 14.50 -20.00 -6.83
CA THR A 22 15.12 -18.74 -7.22
C THR A 22 14.32 -17.63 -6.52
N LEU A 23 14.99 -16.55 -6.10
CA LEU A 23 14.31 -15.43 -5.42
C LEU A 23 13.06 -14.94 -6.18
N GLN A 24 13.07 -15.08 -7.51
CA GLN A 24 11.96 -14.75 -8.39
C GLN A 24 10.72 -15.64 -8.16
N ASP A 25 10.92 -16.93 -7.86
CA ASP A 25 9.85 -17.87 -7.49
C ASP A 25 9.24 -17.50 -6.13
N GLU A 26 10.07 -17.06 -5.18
CA GLU A 26 9.62 -16.62 -3.85
C GLU A 26 8.80 -15.32 -3.91
N CYS A 27 9.22 -14.33 -4.71
CA CYS A 27 8.47 -13.09 -4.89
C CYS A 27 7.08 -13.32 -5.53
N GLN A 28 6.96 -14.25 -6.47
CA GLN A 28 5.66 -14.63 -7.03
C GLN A 28 4.77 -15.30 -5.99
N THR A 29 5.34 -16.18 -5.16
CA THR A 29 4.60 -16.89 -4.10
C THR A 29 4.07 -15.95 -3.00
N LEU A 30 4.72 -14.80 -2.79
CA LEU A 30 4.32 -13.79 -1.80
C LEU A 30 3.45 -12.66 -2.37
N THR A 31 3.04 -12.76 -3.63
CA THR A 31 2.16 -11.76 -4.25
C THR A 31 0.72 -11.97 -3.77
N PRO A 32 0.03 -10.94 -3.25
CA PRO A 32 -1.33 -11.08 -2.76
C PRO A 32 -2.31 -11.37 -3.91
N GLU A 33 -3.27 -12.25 -3.66
CA GLU A 33 -4.38 -12.55 -4.58
C GLU A 33 -5.58 -11.64 -4.28
N LEU A 34 -6.23 -11.18 -5.34
CA LEU A 34 -7.46 -10.39 -5.24
C LEU A 34 -8.65 -11.32 -4.99
N SER A 35 -9.21 -11.21 -3.79
CA SER A 35 -10.38 -11.99 -3.36
C SER A 35 -11.69 -11.56 -4.01
N ASP A 36 -11.83 -10.26 -4.30
CA ASP A 36 -13.07 -9.72 -4.88
C ASP A 36 -13.19 -10.10 -6.38
N PRO A 37 -14.28 -10.77 -6.78
CA PRO A 37 -14.53 -11.11 -8.19
C PRO A 37 -14.54 -9.92 -9.14
N ASN A 38 -14.89 -8.72 -8.67
CA ASN A 38 -14.90 -7.49 -9.47
C ASN A 38 -13.50 -7.06 -9.92
N TYR A 39 -12.49 -7.34 -9.08
CA TYR A 39 -11.10 -6.99 -9.34
C TYR A 39 -10.28 -8.17 -9.87
N LYS A 40 -10.80 -9.40 -9.82
CA LYS A 40 -10.07 -10.62 -10.19
C LYS A 40 -9.46 -10.60 -11.59
N SER A 41 -10.13 -9.96 -12.56
CA SER A 41 -9.59 -9.82 -13.93
C SER A 41 -8.38 -8.87 -14.03
N LEU A 42 -8.12 -8.10 -12.97
CA LEU A 42 -7.02 -7.14 -12.84
C LEU A 42 -5.84 -7.69 -12.02
N GLN A 43 -5.83 -8.98 -11.64
CA GLN A 43 -4.73 -9.58 -10.87
C GLN A 43 -3.33 -9.30 -11.46
N PHE A 44 -3.24 -9.21 -12.78
CA PHE A 44 -1.99 -8.87 -13.47
C PHE A 44 -1.37 -7.53 -13.03
N SER A 45 -2.16 -6.58 -12.52
CA SER A 45 -1.67 -5.29 -12.02
C SER A 45 -1.01 -5.41 -10.64
N ILE A 46 -1.33 -6.48 -9.90
CA ILE A 46 -0.67 -6.85 -8.64
C ILE A 46 0.60 -7.68 -8.89
N GLU A 47 0.57 -8.57 -9.87
CA GLU A 47 1.70 -9.47 -10.18
C GLU A 47 2.93 -8.77 -10.75
N SER A 48 2.74 -7.67 -11.47
CA SER A 48 3.84 -7.03 -12.20
C SER A 48 3.64 -5.53 -12.36
N THR A 49 4.71 -4.84 -12.73
CA THR A 49 4.67 -3.46 -13.23
C THR A 49 5.05 -3.36 -14.70
N GLN A 50 5.38 -4.49 -15.33
CA GLN A 50 5.88 -4.59 -16.70
C GLN A 50 4.72 -4.72 -17.69
N PHE A 51 3.86 -3.71 -17.70
CA PHE A 51 2.77 -3.58 -18.65
C PHE A 51 2.47 -2.10 -18.90
N VAL A 52 1.71 -1.84 -19.96
CA VAL A 52 1.26 -0.49 -20.33
C VAL A 52 -0.25 -0.36 -20.13
N GLN A 53 -0.73 0.86 -19.89
CA GLN A 53 -2.15 1.16 -19.66
C GLN A 53 -3.09 0.59 -20.75
N ASN A 54 -2.64 0.53 -22.01
CA ASN A 54 -3.42 -0.07 -23.10
C ASN A 54 -3.85 -1.52 -22.82
N LYS A 55 -3.10 -2.28 -22.02
CA LYS A 55 -3.51 -3.62 -21.57
C LYS A 55 -4.80 -3.54 -20.75
N THR A 56 -4.89 -2.61 -19.82
CA THR A 56 -6.09 -2.38 -19.01
C THR A 56 -7.27 -1.94 -19.86
N ILE A 57 -7.06 -1.00 -20.79
CA ILE A 57 -8.10 -0.54 -21.72
C ILE A 57 -8.63 -1.71 -22.57
N SER A 58 -7.76 -2.57 -23.07
CA SER A 58 -8.17 -3.75 -23.83
C SER A 58 -8.97 -4.76 -23.01
N ASN A 59 -8.78 -4.77 -21.69
CA ASN A 59 -9.52 -5.60 -20.74
C ASN A 59 -10.80 -4.93 -20.23
N LEU A 60 -11.15 -3.72 -20.65
CA LEU A 60 -12.35 -3.02 -20.17
C LEU A 60 -13.65 -3.81 -20.44
N SER A 61 -13.66 -4.64 -21.49
CA SER A 61 -14.76 -5.57 -21.78
C SER A 61 -14.99 -6.64 -20.69
N LYS A 62 -14.01 -6.85 -19.80
CA LYS A 62 -14.08 -7.76 -18.65
C LYS A 62 -14.50 -7.05 -17.36
N CYS A 63 -14.74 -5.74 -17.39
CA CYS A 63 -15.25 -4.98 -16.25
C CYS A 63 -16.65 -5.49 -15.88
N THR A 64 -16.87 -5.79 -14.60
CA THR A 64 -18.18 -6.18 -14.11
C THR A 64 -19.11 -4.96 -14.05
N LEU A 65 -20.43 -5.19 -13.96
CA LEU A 65 -21.41 -4.12 -13.83
C LEU A 65 -21.40 -3.43 -12.45
N GLN A 66 -20.76 -4.05 -11.46
CA GLN A 66 -20.68 -3.56 -10.08
C GLN A 66 -19.54 -2.57 -9.89
N LEU A 67 -18.47 -2.70 -10.69
CA LEU A 67 -17.32 -1.81 -10.64
C LEU A 67 -17.48 -0.66 -11.65
N LYS A 68 -17.18 0.56 -11.23
CA LYS A 68 -17.24 1.72 -12.13
C LYS A 68 -16.13 1.58 -13.20
N PRO A 69 -16.41 1.88 -14.49
CA PRO A 69 -15.38 1.80 -15.53
C PRO A 69 -14.14 2.65 -15.25
N ILE A 70 -14.31 3.83 -14.63
CA ILE A 70 -13.19 4.69 -14.24
C ILE A 70 -12.30 3.99 -13.19
N GLU A 71 -12.91 3.38 -12.18
CA GLU A 71 -12.20 2.69 -11.11
C GLU A 71 -11.48 1.44 -11.64
N PHE A 72 -12.12 0.69 -12.54
CA PHE A 72 -11.48 -0.43 -13.24
C PHE A 72 -10.22 0.01 -14.00
N LEU A 73 -10.30 1.12 -14.74
CA LEU A 73 -9.17 1.65 -15.50
C LEU A 73 -8.05 2.15 -14.59
N GLU A 74 -8.39 2.90 -13.53
CA GLU A 74 -7.43 3.44 -12.57
C GLU A 74 -6.75 2.31 -11.80
N PHE A 75 -7.51 1.33 -11.28
CA PHE A 75 -6.97 0.17 -10.58
C PHE A 75 -6.00 -0.62 -11.46
N GLY A 76 -6.46 -0.98 -12.66
CA GLY A 76 -5.65 -1.79 -13.58
C GLY A 76 -4.43 -1.03 -14.10
N SER A 77 -4.46 0.29 -14.13
CA SER A 77 -3.38 1.14 -14.62
C SER A 77 -2.43 1.66 -13.54
N PHE A 78 -2.82 1.56 -12.27
CA PHE A 78 -2.12 2.14 -11.13
C PHE A 78 -0.63 1.76 -11.06
N ARG A 79 -0.33 0.53 -11.47
CA ARG A 79 1.03 -0.05 -11.46
C ARG A 79 1.65 -0.22 -12.84
N SER A 80 1.09 0.42 -13.87
CA SER A 80 1.64 0.46 -15.23
C SER A 80 2.94 1.27 -15.26
N GLY A 81 4.06 0.64 -14.92
CA GLY A 81 5.35 1.28 -14.77
C GLY A 81 5.66 1.64 -13.31
N HIS A 82 6.76 1.09 -12.80
CA HIS A 82 7.12 1.18 -11.39
C HIS A 82 7.36 2.62 -10.87
N ARG A 83 7.84 3.54 -11.72
CA ARG A 83 8.06 4.96 -11.35
C ARG A 83 6.79 5.82 -11.34
N LEU A 84 5.69 5.35 -11.92
CA LEU A 84 4.45 6.13 -12.05
C LEU A 84 3.49 5.95 -10.85
N GLN A 85 3.76 4.97 -9.99
CA GLN A 85 2.86 4.60 -8.88
C GLN A 85 2.52 5.77 -7.95
N TRP A 86 3.49 6.65 -7.66
CA TRP A 86 3.24 7.86 -6.85
C TRP A 86 2.37 8.90 -7.53
N TRP A 87 2.57 9.11 -8.83
CA TRP A 87 1.72 10.02 -9.61
C TRP A 87 0.29 9.49 -9.68
N ASN A 88 0.13 8.19 -9.86
CA ASN A 88 -1.18 7.54 -9.89
C ASN A 88 -1.86 7.63 -8.52
N LEU A 89 -1.12 7.48 -7.41
CA LEU A 89 -1.66 7.72 -6.07
C LEU A 89 -2.13 9.16 -5.89
N LEU A 90 -1.32 10.14 -6.28
CA LEU A 90 -1.70 11.56 -6.17
C LEU A 90 -2.94 11.87 -7.02
N SER A 91 -3.02 11.32 -8.23
CA SER A 91 -4.19 11.45 -9.11
C SER A 91 -5.43 10.82 -8.48
N ALA A 92 -5.32 9.61 -7.93
CA ALA A 92 -6.42 8.93 -7.27
C ALA A 92 -6.92 9.69 -6.03
N LEU A 93 -6.01 10.29 -5.25
CA LEU A 93 -6.36 11.16 -4.11
C LEU A 93 -7.01 12.49 -4.53
N GLU A 94 -6.74 12.96 -5.75
CA GLU A 94 -7.33 14.22 -6.22
C GLU A 94 -8.69 14.03 -6.88
N THR A 95 -8.89 12.89 -7.53
CA THR A 95 -10.08 12.59 -8.32
C THR A 95 -11.06 11.66 -7.62
N ASP A 96 -10.69 11.11 -6.45
CA ASP A 96 -11.42 10.08 -5.71
C ASP A 96 -11.81 8.90 -6.61
N SER A 97 -10.89 8.50 -7.49
CA SER A 97 -11.15 7.51 -8.54
C SER A 97 -11.07 6.06 -8.08
N LEU A 98 -10.50 5.82 -6.90
CA LEU A 98 -10.36 4.51 -6.25
C LEU A 98 -11.03 4.55 -4.88
N SER A 99 -11.87 3.57 -4.59
CA SER A 99 -12.52 3.46 -3.29
C SER A 99 -11.54 2.91 -2.25
N MET A 100 -10.95 3.78 -1.43
CA MET A 100 -9.92 3.41 -0.45
C MET A 100 -10.47 2.60 0.75
N ASP A 101 -11.78 2.46 0.85
CA ASP A 101 -12.48 1.54 1.76
C ASP A 101 -12.64 0.12 1.18
N GLU A 102 -12.19 -0.13 -0.05
CA GLU A 102 -12.17 -1.47 -0.65
C GLU A 102 -10.85 -2.20 -0.38
N GLU A 103 -10.93 -3.45 0.07
CA GLU A 103 -9.75 -4.26 0.42
C GLU A 103 -8.81 -4.45 -0.78
N SER A 104 -9.37 -4.68 -1.97
CA SER A 104 -8.58 -4.83 -3.21
C SER A 104 -7.75 -3.58 -3.51
N VAL A 105 -8.33 -2.40 -3.27
CA VAL A 105 -7.64 -1.10 -3.45
C VAL A 105 -6.57 -0.92 -2.38
N ALA A 106 -6.85 -1.28 -1.13
CA ALA A 106 -5.86 -1.25 -0.06
C ALA A 106 -4.65 -2.16 -0.36
N VAL A 107 -4.90 -3.37 -0.89
CA VAL A 107 -3.86 -4.30 -1.36
C VAL A 107 -3.06 -3.67 -2.49
N LEU A 108 -3.70 -3.12 -3.52
CA LEU A 108 -3.04 -2.47 -4.66
C LEU A 108 -2.10 -1.35 -4.22
N ILE A 109 -2.60 -0.41 -3.40
CA ILE A 109 -1.84 0.75 -2.95
C ILE A 109 -0.72 0.30 -2.03
N THR A 110 -0.99 -0.54 -1.04
CA THR A 110 0.05 -1.02 -0.11
C THR A 110 1.14 -1.75 -0.88
N HIS A 111 0.78 -2.66 -1.78
CA HIS A 111 1.74 -3.43 -2.55
C HIS A 111 2.57 -2.54 -3.50
N ALA A 112 1.97 -1.50 -4.09
CA ALA A 112 2.69 -0.50 -4.87
C ALA A 112 3.74 0.26 -4.03
N LEU A 113 3.38 0.65 -2.81
CA LEU A 113 4.23 1.40 -1.89
C LEU A 113 5.32 0.55 -1.23
N LEU A 114 5.19 -0.76 -1.23
CA LEU A 114 6.21 -1.68 -0.73
C LEU A 114 7.21 -2.13 -1.81
N GLN A 115 6.95 -1.83 -3.08
CA GLN A 115 7.80 -2.25 -4.19
C GLN A 115 8.99 -1.32 -4.41
N ASN A 116 10.21 -1.84 -4.31
CA ASN A 116 11.45 -1.08 -4.54
C ASN A 116 11.72 -0.71 -6.01
N GLY A 117 11.23 -1.51 -6.96
CA GLY A 117 11.53 -1.34 -8.39
C GLY A 117 12.74 -2.19 -8.85
N PRO A 118 13.10 -2.14 -10.14
CA PRO A 118 14.23 -2.90 -10.65
C PRO A 118 15.54 -2.40 -10.05
N PHE A 119 16.44 -3.31 -9.70
CA PHE A 119 17.80 -2.94 -9.34
C PHE A 119 18.56 -2.51 -10.60
N ALA A 120 19.31 -1.41 -10.52
CA ALA A 120 20.19 -1.00 -11.60
C ALA A 120 21.20 -2.12 -11.89
N ALA A 121 21.20 -2.59 -13.15
CA ALA A 121 22.00 -3.75 -13.57
C ALA A 121 23.51 -3.51 -13.47
N ASP A 122 23.93 -2.24 -13.44
CA ASP A 122 25.27 -1.83 -13.09
C ASP A 122 25.34 -1.57 -11.58
N GLY A 123 25.91 -2.51 -10.81
CA GLY A 123 26.09 -2.37 -9.35
C GLY A 123 26.81 -1.09 -8.88
N LYS A 124 27.26 -0.23 -9.80
CA LYS A 124 27.74 1.13 -9.53
C LYS A 124 26.62 2.11 -9.15
N ALA A 125 25.41 1.99 -9.69
CA ALA A 125 24.31 2.92 -9.38
C ALA A 125 23.71 2.69 -7.97
N LEU A 126 23.73 1.45 -7.47
CA LEU A 126 23.42 1.11 -6.08
C LEU A 126 24.34 1.80 -5.06
N MET A 127 25.55 2.20 -5.47
CA MET A 127 26.50 2.90 -4.60
C MET A 127 26.13 4.38 -4.37
N TYR A 128 25.26 4.97 -5.20
CA TYR A 128 25.00 6.42 -5.18
C TYR A 128 23.57 6.83 -4.83
N SER A 129 22.60 5.90 -4.80
CA SER A 129 21.22 6.21 -4.39
C SER A 129 20.70 5.24 -3.33
N TRP A 130 20.49 5.76 -2.11
CA TRP A 130 19.76 5.07 -1.04
C TRP A 130 18.28 4.86 -1.39
N CYS A 131 17.71 5.71 -2.24
CA CYS A 131 16.30 5.67 -2.60
C CYS A 131 16.04 4.63 -3.70
N PRO A 132 15.13 3.65 -3.49
CA PRO A 132 14.75 2.70 -4.53
C PRO A 132 14.08 3.37 -5.73
N GLU A 133 14.17 2.72 -6.89
CA GLU A 133 13.70 3.23 -8.19
C GLU A 133 12.22 3.64 -8.19
N SER A 134 11.33 2.83 -7.61
CA SER A 134 9.90 3.15 -7.53
C SER A 134 9.59 4.37 -6.66
N HIS A 135 10.55 4.83 -5.84
CA HIS A 135 10.36 5.90 -4.86
C HIS A 135 11.13 7.18 -5.19
N GLN A 136 11.80 7.25 -6.35
CA GLN A 136 12.54 8.45 -6.77
C GLN A 136 11.70 9.72 -6.74
N GLN A 137 10.39 9.63 -7.02
CA GLN A 137 9.48 10.77 -7.00
C GLN A 137 9.38 11.43 -5.61
N LEU A 138 9.66 10.71 -4.52
CA LEU A 138 9.69 11.26 -3.16
C LEU A 138 10.91 12.12 -2.85
N LEU A 139 11.89 12.20 -3.76
CA LEU A 139 13.02 13.13 -3.64
C LEU A 139 12.64 14.55 -4.10
N GLU A 140 11.54 14.70 -4.83
CA GLU A 140 11.05 15.98 -5.33
C GLU A 140 10.18 16.69 -4.28
N ASN A 141 10.72 17.73 -3.64
CA ASN A 141 10.05 18.42 -2.53
C ASN A 141 8.65 18.96 -2.89
N HIS A 142 8.50 19.54 -4.08
CA HIS A 142 7.20 20.07 -4.53
C HIS A 142 6.14 18.96 -4.62
N PHE A 143 6.53 17.79 -5.16
CA PHE A 143 5.64 16.64 -5.23
C PHE A 143 5.22 16.16 -3.84
N VAL A 144 6.19 16.04 -2.92
CA VAL A 144 5.93 15.62 -1.54
C VAL A 144 5.01 16.62 -0.84
N ASP A 145 5.19 17.92 -1.06
CA ASP A 145 4.33 18.94 -0.47
C ASP A 145 2.88 18.82 -0.92
N GLU A 146 2.65 18.65 -2.23
CA GLU A 146 1.33 18.41 -2.78
C GLU A 146 0.74 17.13 -2.19
N LEU A 147 1.49 16.03 -2.22
CA LEU A 147 1.01 14.76 -1.69
C LEU A 147 0.60 14.86 -0.22
N ILE A 148 1.38 15.54 0.64
CA ILE A 148 1.01 15.77 2.03
C ILE A 148 -0.28 16.57 2.15
N VAL A 149 -0.47 17.65 1.37
CA VAL A 149 -1.73 18.42 1.37
C VAL A 149 -2.93 17.51 1.08
N ARG A 150 -2.81 16.65 0.07
CA ARG A 150 -3.92 15.78 -0.37
C ARG A 150 -4.21 14.70 0.66
N LEU A 151 -3.18 14.13 1.30
CA LEU A 151 -3.34 13.18 2.41
C LEU A 151 -3.98 13.82 3.64
N GLU A 152 -3.60 15.05 3.99
CA GLU A 152 -4.20 15.79 5.11
C GLU A 152 -5.67 16.09 4.88
N ARG A 153 -6.05 16.47 3.65
CA ARG A 153 -7.44 16.67 3.25
C ARG A 153 -8.24 15.37 3.39
N HIS A 154 -7.76 14.29 2.79
CA HIS A 154 -8.38 12.97 2.88
C HIS A 154 -8.54 12.51 4.32
N LEU A 155 -7.50 12.63 5.15
CA LEU A 155 -7.59 12.26 6.56
C LEU A 155 -8.71 13.02 7.27
N LYS A 156 -8.82 14.34 7.02
CA LYS A 156 -9.85 15.19 7.61
C LYS A 156 -11.26 14.79 7.17
N ASP A 157 -11.44 14.42 5.92
CA ASP A 157 -12.75 14.04 5.38
C ASP A 157 -13.26 12.73 6.02
N PHE A 158 -12.35 11.81 6.36
CA PHE A 158 -12.71 10.51 6.94
C PHE A 158 -12.57 10.43 8.46
N GLU A 159 -11.94 11.39 9.15
CA GLU A 159 -11.63 11.25 10.58
C GLU A 159 -12.89 11.04 11.46
N SER A 160 -14.06 11.52 11.05
CA SER A 160 -15.31 11.27 11.76
C SER A 160 -15.94 9.91 11.48
N ASN A 161 -15.57 9.26 10.38
CA ASN A 161 -16.13 7.98 9.94
C ASN A 161 -15.19 6.81 10.29
N TRP A 162 -15.32 6.30 11.51
CA TRP A 162 -14.53 5.18 12.02
C TRP A 162 -14.82 3.83 11.33
N GLN A 163 -15.86 3.74 10.49
CA GLN A 163 -16.22 2.51 9.75
C GLN A 163 -15.35 2.29 8.50
N ASN A 164 -14.49 3.25 8.16
CA ASN A 164 -13.60 3.18 7.00
C ASN A 164 -12.15 2.99 7.46
N GLU A 165 -11.87 1.91 8.20
CA GLU A 165 -10.54 1.64 8.75
C GLU A 165 -9.44 1.51 7.69
N LEU A 166 -9.78 0.96 6.53
CA LEU A 166 -8.85 0.76 5.42
C LEU A 166 -8.30 2.08 4.89
N VAL A 167 -9.11 3.14 4.88
CA VAL A 167 -8.66 4.48 4.49
C VAL A 167 -7.55 4.96 5.42
N LEU A 168 -7.75 4.85 6.74
CA LEU A 168 -6.74 5.25 7.72
C LEU A 168 -5.47 4.40 7.59
N ILE A 169 -5.60 3.10 7.34
CA ILE A 169 -4.45 2.20 7.11
C ILE A 169 -3.66 2.67 5.89
N ILE A 170 -4.32 2.90 4.76
CA ILE A 170 -3.68 3.37 3.52
C ILE A 170 -2.96 4.69 3.76
N LEU A 171 -3.64 5.70 4.32
CA LEU A 171 -3.05 7.00 4.59
C LEU A 171 -1.84 6.88 5.54
N THR A 172 -1.90 5.98 6.52
CA THR A 172 -0.79 5.71 7.44
C THR A 172 0.39 5.07 6.72
N VAL A 173 0.16 4.06 5.88
CA VAL A 173 1.22 3.40 5.09
C VAL A 173 1.90 4.40 4.16
N VAL A 174 1.12 5.26 3.49
CA VAL A 174 1.64 6.33 2.64
C VAL A 174 2.50 7.30 3.47
N ALA A 175 1.97 7.80 4.58
CA ALA A 175 2.68 8.76 5.43
C ALA A 175 3.99 8.19 5.99
N ILE A 176 3.98 6.93 6.46
CA ILE A 176 5.19 6.23 6.91
C ILE A 176 6.17 6.05 5.76
N ARG A 177 5.70 5.69 4.57
CA ARG A 177 6.60 5.52 3.41
C ARG A 177 7.27 6.84 3.04
N ILE A 178 6.53 7.94 3.00
CA ILE A 178 7.10 9.29 2.84
C ILE A 178 8.11 9.56 3.95
N PHE A 179 7.77 9.28 5.21
CA PHE A 179 8.66 9.54 6.36
C PHE A 179 9.99 8.77 6.26
N THR A 180 9.93 7.50 5.83
CA THR A 180 11.13 6.63 5.73
C THR A 180 12.05 7.00 4.58
N ILE A 181 11.51 7.54 3.48
CA ILE A 181 12.29 7.82 2.25
C ILE A 181 12.64 9.31 2.11
N CYS A 182 11.76 10.20 2.56
CA CYS A 182 11.94 11.64 2.46
C CYS A 182 13.13 12.08 3.33
N ASN A 183 14.28 12.31 2.69
CA ASN A 183 15.44 12.89 3.34
C ASN A 183 15.55 14.39 3.03
N SER A 184 14.54 15.16 3.43
CA SER A 184 14.49 16.60 3.11
C SER A 184 14.05 17.49 4.27
N THR A 185 13.88 18.78 4.00
CA THR A 185 13.35 19.82 4.89
C THR A 185 11.91 19.56 5.34
N ARG A 186 11.23 18.54 4.79
CA ARG A 186 9.84 18.20 5.10
C ARG A 186 9.66 17.17 6.22
N LYS A 187 10.75 16.70 6.85
CA LYS A 187 10.69 15.75 7.98
C LYS A 187 9.64 16.11 9.03
N GLN A 188 9.60 17.36 9.48
CA GLN A 188 8.61 17.79 10.47
C GLN A 188 7.18 17.63 9.98
N ARG A 189 6.89 18.09 8.76
CA ARG A 189 5.54 18.02 8.19
C ARG A 189 5.08 16.58 8.00
N THR A 190 5.98 15.70 7.57
CA THR A 190 5.68 14.27 7.45
C THR A 190 5.50 13.61 8.83
N THR A 191 6.32 13.97 9.82
CA THR A 191 6.12 13.54 11.21
C THR A 191 4.76 13.96 11.75
N ASP A 192 4.35 15.21 11.51
CA ASP A 192 3.05 15.72 11.94
C ASP A 192 1.92 14.93 11.28
N LEU A 193 2.01 14.60 9.99
CA LEU A 193 1.04 13.76 9.30
C LEU A 193 0.94 12.35 9.92
N VAL A 194 2.08 11.69 10.18
CA VAL A 194 2.10 10.38 10.83
C VAL A 194 1.47 10.43 12.23
N LEU A 195 1.76 11.48 13.01
CA LEU A 195 1.15 11.70 14.32
C LEU A 195 -0.35 11.93 14.23
N LYS A 196 -0.83 12.69 13.24
CA LYS A 196 -2.28 12.86 13.00
C LYS A 196 -2.96 11.53 12.72
N CYS A 197 -2.42 10.70 11.82
CA CYS A 197 -2.96 9.37 11.54
C CYS A 197 -3.03 8.51 12.81
N ARG A 198 -1.95 8.49 13.60
CA ARG A 198 -1.91 7.75 14.88
C ARG A 198 -2.98 8.23 15.85
N ASN A 199 -3.10 9.55 16.05
CA ASN A 199 -4.08 10.13 16.97
C ASN A 199 -5.52 9.82 16.54
N THR A 200 -5.79 9.83 15.23
CA THR A 200 -7.08 9.43 14.68
C THR A 200 -7.39 7.96 14.98
N GLY A 201 -6.42 7.06 14.78
CA GLY A 201 -6.56 5.64 15.13
C GLY A 201 -6.81 5.41 16.62
N GLU A 202 -6.04 6.08 17.50
CA GLU A 202 -6.23 6.00 18.94
C GLU A 202 -7.64 6.48 19.36
N ARG A 203 -8.14 7.57 18.74
CA ARG A 203 -9.51 8.06 18.96
C ARG A 203 -10.55 7.03 18.51
N TRP A 204 -10.38 6.42 17.34
CA TRP A 204 -11.31 5.40 16.84
C TRP A 204 -11.36 4.17 17.76
N ILE A 205 -10.21 3.70 18.23
CA ILE A 205 -10.13 2.61 19.22
C ILE A 205 -10.93 2.98 20.48
N GLN A 206 -10.76 4.19 21.01
CA GLN A 206 -11.53 4.65 22.18
C GLN A 206 -13.04 4.70 21.93
N LEU A 207 -13.48 5.11 20.73
CA LEU A 207 -14.90 5.14 20.35
C LEU A 207 -15.49 3.73 20.29
N ILE A 208 -14.78 2.80 19.66
CA ILE A 208 -15.19 1.39 19.55
C ILE A 208 -15.25 0.73 20.93
N LEU A 209 -14.27 0.98 21.81
CA LEU A 209 -14.31 0.45 23.17
C LEU A 209 -15.51 0.98 23.97
N LYS A 210 -15.86 2.26 23.79
CA LYS A 210 -17.04 2.85 24.43
C LYS A 210 -18.34 2.27 23.89
N SER A 211 -18.46 2.03 22.57
CA SER A 211 -19.67 1.44 21.98
C SER A 211 -19.88 0.00 22.43
N ILE A 212 -18.79 -0.78 22.54
CA ILE A 212 -18.84 -2.16 23.08
C ILE A 212 -19.30 -2.17 24.54
N HIS A 213 -18.85 -1.21 25.35
CA HIS A 213 -19.21 -1.15 26.77
C HIS A 213 -20.64 -0.61 27.01
N ASN A 214 -21.18 0.22 26.10
CA ASN A 214 -22.51 0.81 26.19
C ASN A 214 -23.38 0.47 24.95
N PRO A 215 -23.84 -0.79 24.82
CA PRO A 215 -24.57 -1.26 23.64
C PRO A 215 -25.97 -0.62 23.45
N SER A 216 -26.48 0.14 24.42
CA SER A 216 -27.87 0.65 24.47
C SER A 216 -28.12 1.97 23.73
N SER A 217 -27.20 2.47 22.88
CA SER A 217 -27.35 3.76 22.19
C SER A 217 -27.43 3.71 20.66
N SER A 218 -27.31 2.54 20.02
CA SER A 218 -27.24 2.43 18.56
C SER A 218 -28.53 2.01 17.83
N ASP A 219 -29.62 1.69 18.54
CA ASP A 219 -30.87 1.19 17.91
C ASP A 219 -32.03 2.21 17.86
N SER A 220 -31.79 3.49 18.16
CA SER A 220 -32.84 4.51 18.20
C SER A 220 -32.59 5.69 17.26
N ASN A 221 -32.27 5.41 15.98
CA ASN A 221 -32.43 6.38 14.89
C ASN A 221 -32.55 5.68 13.51
N LYS A 222 -33.62 4.90 13.33
CA LYS A 222 -34.24 4.66 12.02
C LYS A 222 -35.76 4.70 12.18
N THR A 223 -36.32 5.88 11.96
CA THR A 223 -37.72 6.11 11.61
C THR A 223 -37.76 7.19 10.56
#